data_AF-A0A2I1I5M9-F1
#
_entry.id   AF-A0A2I1I5M9-F1
#
_cell.length_a   1.000
_cell.length_b   1.000
_cell.length_c   1.000
_cell.angle_alpha   90.00
_cell.angle_beta   90.00
_cell.angle_gamma   90.00
#
_symmetry.space_group_name_H-M   'P 1'
#
loop_
_entity.id
_entity.type
_entity.pdbx_description
1 polymer ?
#
loop_
_entity_poly.entity_id
_entity_poly.type
_entity_poly.pdbx_seq_one_letter_code
_entity_poly.pdbx_strand_id
1 'polypeptide(L)'
;MSEFVALNGQTVTDAQLDAWESSYAQGKFPTGEKTLSAIIHGAPRALSSEGSETLSVKIPAAMKRALTAMADKENMTTSELVRAMLTKSLIDA
;
A
#
# COMPACT_ATOMS: atom_id res chain seq x y z
N MET A 1 19.08 -31.65 -11.91
CA MET A 1 19.18 -30.19 -12.06
C MET A 1 18.33 -29.81 -13.24
N SER A 2 17.21 -29.17 -12.94
CA SER A 2 16.25 -28.74 -13.95
C SER A 2 16.67 -27.34 -14.41
N GLU A 3 16.74 -27.14 -15.72
CA GLU A 3 17.00 -25.83 -16.32
C GLU A 3 15.68 -25.29 -16.85
N PHE A 4 15.25 -24.14 -16.35
CA PHE A 4 14.01 -23.48 -16.75
C PHE A 4 14.34 -22.25 -17.56
N VAL A 5 13.84 -22.14 -18.78
CA VAL A 5 14.00 -20.93 -19.59
C VAL A 5 12.85 -19.97 -19.28
N ALA A 6 13.16 -18.85 -18.67
CA ALA A 6 12.20 -17.79 -18.39
C ALA A 6 11.74 -17.11 -19.69
N LEU A 7 10.62 -16.39 -19.63
CA LEU A 7 10.01 -15.67 -20.78
C LEU A 7 10.96 -14.65 -21.43
N ASN A 8 11.95 -14.16 -20.70
CA ASN A 8 12.98 -13.24 -21.18
C ASN A 8 14.21 -13.96 -21.77
N GLY A 9 14.18 -15.28 -21.91
CA GLY A 9 15.28 -16.10 -22.42
C GLY A 9 16.39 -16.40 -21.40
N GLN A 10 16.25 -15.98 -20.13
CA GLN A 10 17.21 -16.35 -19.09
C GLN A 10 16.98 -17.78 -18.63
N THR A 11 18.07 -18.57 -18.58
CA THR A 11 18.05 -19.89 -17.95
C THR A 11 18.15 -19.72 -16.43
N VAL A 12 17.13 -20.21 -15.73
CA VAL A 12 17.05 -20.28 -14.28
C VAL A 12 17.35 -21.72 -13.85
N THR A 13 18.29 -21.85 -12.93
CA THR A 13 18.72 -23.13 -12.35
C THR A 13 18.16 -23.33 -10.95
N ASP A 14 18.03 -24.58 -10.52
CA ASP A 14 17.62 -24.91 -9.14
C ASP A 14 18.49 -24.19 -8.08
N ALA A 15 19.80 -24.08 -8.31
CA ALA A 15 20.70 -23.37 -7.41
C ALA A 15 20.42 -21.85 -7.31
N GLN A 16 19.92 -21.24 -8.39
CA GLN A 16 19.48 -19.84 -8.35
C GLN A 16 18.18 -19.68 -7.57
N LEU A 17 17.26 -20.65 -7.67
CA LEU A 17 16.03 -20.66 -6.88
C LEU A 17 16.33 -20.76 -5.38
N ASP A 18 17.23 -21.67 -4.98
CA ASP A 18 17.62 -21.83 -3.56
C ASP A 18 18.27 -20.56 -2.99
N ALA A 19 19.09 -19.88 -3.79
CA ALA A 19 19.72 -18.62 -3.40
C ALA A 19 18.70 -17.48 -3.26
N TRP A 20 17.68 -17.44 -4.12
CA TRP A 20 16.60 -16.47 -4.03
C TRP A 20 15.71 -16.74 -2.82
N GLU A 21 15.33 -17.99 -2.57
CA GLU A 21 14.57 -18.39 -1.38
C GLU A 21 15.26 -17.92 -0.10
N SER A 22 16.57 -18.21 0.02
CA SER A 22 17.38 -17.79 1.18
C SER A 22 17.45 -16.26 1.34
N SER A 23 17.48 -15.52 0.22
CA SER A 23 17.52 -14.05 0.24
C SER A 23 16.19 -13.46 0.67
N TYR A 24 15.08 -13.93 0.09
CA TYR A 24 13.74 -13.48 0.44
C TYR A 24 13.39 -13.80 1.90
N ALA A 25 13.80 -14.96 2.41
CA ALA A 25 13.64 -15.32 3.82
C ALA A 25 14.34 -14.34 4.78
N GLN A 26 15.40 -13.68 4.33
CA GLN A 26 16.12 -12.64 5.08
C GLN A 26 15.61 -11.22 4.79
N GLY A 27 14.55 -11.07 4.00
CA GLY A 27 14.03 -9.77 3.56
C GLY A 27 14.97 -9.03 2.61
N LYS A 28 15.88 -9.74 1.92
CA LYS A 28 16.81 -9.17 0.95
C LYS A 28 16.36 -9.52 -0.46
N PHE A 29 16.41 -8.53 -1.35
CA PHE A 29 16.16 -8.76 -2.77
C PHE A 29 17.44 -9.24 -3.46
N PRO A 30 17.36 -10.31 -4.27
CA PRO A 30 18.42 -10.71 -5.19
C PRO A 30 18.98 -9.57 -6.03
N THR A 31 20.29 -9.63 -6.30
CA THR A 31 20.98 -8.62 -7.12
C THR A 31 20.37 -8.54 -8.53
N GLY A 32 19.98 -7.34 -8.94
CA GLY A 32 19.40 -7.08 -10.26
C GLY A 32 17.89 -7.23 -10.35
N GLU A 33 17.21 -7.60 -9.26
CA GLU A 33 15.76 -7.58 -9.20
C GLU A 33 15.22 -6.16 -9.40
N LYS A 34 14.22 -6.04 -10.27
CA LYS A 34 13.49 -4.80 -10.53
C LYS A 34 12.01 -5.06 -10.40
N THR A 35 11.34 -4.28 -9.56
CA THR A 35 9.88 -4.25 -9.50
C THR A 35 9.32 -3.70 -10.81
N LEU A 36 8.63 -4.54 -11.58
CA LEU A 36 7.98 -4.15 -12.85
C LEU A 36 6.57 -3.58 -12.66
N SER A 37 6.02 -3.66 -11.45
CA SER A 37 4.73 -3.04 -11.12
C SER A 37 4.87 -1.53 -10.97
N ALA A 38 3.79 -0.81 -11.28
CA ALA A 38 3.70 0.61 -10.96
C ALA A 38 3.90 0.84 -9.45
N ILE A 39 4.65 1.87 -9.09
CA ILE A 39 4.74 2.34 -7.70
C ILE A 39 3.36 2.89 -7.35
N ILE A 40 2.68 2.23 -6.41
CA ILE A 40 1.42 2.75 -5.86
C ILE A 40 1.80 3.83 -4.84
N HIS A 41 1.67 5.09 -5.25
CA HIS A 41 1.83 6.22 -4.34
C HIS A 41 0.63 6.30 -3.40
N GLY A 42 0.91 6.23 -2.11
CA GLY A 42 -0.05 6.39 -1.02
C GLY A 42 0.69 6.12 0.29
N ALA A 43 0.24 6.71 1.39
CA ALA A 43 0.62 6.16 2.68
C ALA A 43 0.12 4.71 2.67
N PRO A 44 0.94 3.70 3.06
CA PRO A 44 0.37 2.45 3.48
C PRO A 44 -0.73 2.86 4.47
N ARG A 45 -2.00 2.55 4.19
CA ARG A 45 -3.02 2.62 5.24
C ARG A 45 -2.36 1.88 6.37
N ALA A 46 -2.06 2.57 7.47
CA ALA A 46 -1.30 1.96 8.55
C ALA A 46 -2.03 0.67 8.86
N LEU A 47 -1.45 -0.45 8.41
CA LEU A 47 -1.89 -1.77 8.79
C LEU A 47 -1.27 -1.88 10.17
N SER A 48 -1.85 -1.13 11.13
CA SER A 48 -1.64 -1.48 12.52
C SER A 48 -2.02 -2.95 12.63
N SER A 49 -1.28 -3.71 13.43
CA SER A 49 -1.62 -5.10 13.72
C SER A 49 -3.04 -5.25 14.29
N GLU A 50 -3.63 -4.14 14.76
CA GLU A 50 -5.00 -4.04 15.27
C GLU A 50 -6.08 -3.97 14.17
N GLY A 51 -5.71 -3.72 12.91
CA GLY A 51 -6.64 -3.68 11.79
C GLY A 51 -7.41 -2.35 11.67
N SER A 52 -8.55 -2.38 10.97
CA SER A 52 -9.39 -1.21 10.70
C SER A 52 -10.78 -1.34 11.31
N GLU A 53 -11.22 -0.32 12.04
CA GLU A 53 -12.56 -0.24 12.58
C GLU A 53 -13.43 0.83 11.88
N THR A 54 -14.74 0.69 11.99
CA THR A 54 -15.71 1.63 11.41
C THR A 54 -16.29 2.54 12.48
N LEU A 55 -16.04 3.84 12.37
CA LEU A 55 -16.71 4.87 13.17
C LEU A 55 -17.97 5.39 12.44
N SER A 56 -19.14 5.22 13.05
CA SER A 56 -20.41 5.76 12.51
C SER A 56 -20.85 6.99 13.29
N VAL A 57 -20.90 8.15 12.63
CA VAL A 57 -21.30 9.43 13.23
C VAL A 57 -22.42 10.10 12.43
N LYS A 58 -23.41 10.65 13.15
CA LYS A 58 -24.45 11.46 12.54
C LYS A 58 -24.02 12.92 12.53
N ILE A 59 -23.97 13.51 11.34
CA ILE A 59 -23.59 14.91 11.14
C ILE A 59 -24.74 15.68 10.46
N PRO A 60 -24.83 17.00 10.66
CA PRO A 60 -25.77 17.83 9.91
C PRO A 60 -25.59 17.67 8.39
N ALA A 61 -26.68 17.69 7.64
CA ALA A 61 -26.63 17.54 6.18
C ALA A 61 -25.73 18.60 5.51
N ALA A 62 -25.70 19.83 6.05
CA ALA A 62 -24.82 20.88 5.57
C ALA A 62 -23.33 20.52 5.72
N MET A 63 -22.95 19.88 6.83
CA MET A 63 -21.58 19.45 7.09
C MET A 63 -21.16 18.35 6.12
N LYS A 64 -22.04 17.37 5.85
CA LYS A 64 -21.76 16.34 4.83
C LYS A 64 -21.44 16.95 3.48
N ARG A 65 -22.24 17.94 3.03
CA ARG A 65 -22.02 18.63 1.74
C ARG A 65 -20.68 19.36 1.71
N ALA A 66 -20.33 20.04 2.80
CA ALA A 66 -19.05 20.75 2.91
C ALA A 66 -17.85 19.78 2.83
N LEU A 67 -17.93 18.63 3.53
CA LEU A 67 -16.90 17.60 3.48
C LEU A 67 -16.75 16.99 2.09
N THR A 68 -17.86 16.72 1.39
CA THR A 68 -17.81 16.20 0.01
C THR A 68 -17.17 17.21 -0.94
N ALA A 69 -17.58 18.48 -0.90
CA ALA A 69 -17.01 19.52 -1.76
C ALA A 69 -15.52 19.76 -1.50
N MET A 70 -15.09 19.65 -0.24
CA MET A 70 -13.66 19.75 0.13
C MET A 70 -12.87 18.55 -0.40
N ALA A 71 -13.43 17.35 -0.32
CA ALA A 71 -12.78 16.13 -0.81
C ALA A 71 -12.61 16.17 -2.34
N ASP A 72 -13.63 16.63 -3.07
CA ASP A 72 -13.57 16.81 -4.53
C ASP A 72 -12.46 17.81 -4.93
N LYS A 73 -12.33 18.92 -4.18
CA LYS A 73 -11.27 19.92 -4.41
C LYS A 73 -9.86 19.35 -4.22
N GLU A 74 -9.71 18.39 -3.31
CA GLU A 74 -8.42 17.73 -3.00
C GLU A 74 -8.19 16.45 -3.81
N ASN A 75 -9.09 16.09 -4.74
CA ASN A 75 -9.07 14.81 -5.47
C ASN A 75 -9.02 13.57 -4.55
N MET A 76 -9.75 13.63 -3.43
CA MET A 76 -9.84 12.56 -2.44
C MET A 76 -11.28 12.07 -2.30
N THR A 77 -11.49 10.85 -1.83
CA THR A 77 -12.83 10.45 -1.39
C THR A 77 -13.20 11.16 -0.09
N THR A 78 -14.49 11.40 0.17
CA THR A 78 -14.95 12.02 1.43
C THR A 78 -14.45 11.25 2.66
N SER A 79 -14.39 9.93 2.57
CA SER A 79 -13.89 9.05 3.63
C SER A 79 -12.38 9.21 3.88
N GLU A 80 -11.59 9.45 2.84
CA GLU A 80 -10.15 9.69 2.97
C GLU A 80 -9.87 11.05 3.59
N LEU A 81 -10.57 12.09 3.15
CA LEU A 81 -10.47 13.42 3.75
C LEU A 81 -10.79 13.37 5.24
N VAL A 82 -11.92 12.76 5.62
CA VAL A 82 -12.33 12.65 7.03
C VAL A 82 -11.30 11.90 7.86
N ARG A 83 -10.75 10.79 7.35
CA ARG A 83 -9.67 10.06 8.03
C ARG A 83 -8.43 10.94 8.19
N ALA A 84 -7.99 11.66 7.15
CA ALA A 84 -6.83 12.53 7.23
C ALA A 84 -7.01 13.67 8.25
N MET A 85 -8.20 14.28 8.30
CA MET A 85 -8.53 15.31 9.29
C MET A 85 -8.49 14.76 10.73
N LEU A 86 -9.07 13.56 10.95
CA LEU A 86 -9.05 12.89 12.25
C LEU A 86 -7.61 12.55 12.67
N THR A 87 -6.83 11.94 11.78
CA THR A 87 -5.43 11.62 12.03
C THR A 87 -4.63 12.87 12.39
N LYS A 88 -4.78 13.96 11.63
CA LYS A 88 -4.11 15.23 11.93
C LYS A 88 -4.50 15.76 13.32
N SER A 89 -5.79 15.76 13.65
CA SER A 89 -6.26 16.23 14.96
C SER A 89 -5.76 15.39 16.14
N LEU A 90 -5.49 14.10 15.94
CA LEU A 90 -4.98 13.20 16.97
C LEU A 90 -3.46 13.25 17.11
N ILE A 91 -2.74 13.61 16.05
CA ILE A 91 -1.28 13.81 16.10
C ILE A 91 -0.95 15.15 16.76
N ASP A 92 -1.77 16.18 16.52
CA ASP A 92 -1.58 17.54 17.05
C ASP A 92 -2.15 17.73 18.48
N ALA A 93 -2.77 16.69 19.07
CA ALA A 93 -3.39 16.71 20.41
C ALA A 93 -2.44 16.17 21.49
#